data_AF-A0A2N8IGV4-F1
#
_entry.id   AF-A0A2N8IGV4-F1
#
_cell.length_a   1.000
_cell.length_b   1.000
_cell.length_c   1.000
_cell.angle_alpha   90.00
_cell.angle_beta   90.00
_cell.angle_gamma   90.00
#
_symmetry.space_group_name_H-M   'P 1'
#
loop_
_entity.id
_entity.type
_entity.pdbx_description
1 polymer ?
#
loop_
_entity_poly.entity_id
_entity_poly.type
_entity_poly.pdbx_seq_one_letter_code
_entity_poly.pdbx_strand_id
1 'polypeptide(L)'
;MNQDTTLQQEASVREARFKRRQLLRVFDTPDGRETLSFLEARFQTDLPVFQGSPGNYDPLDAMRRDAYREIFLYIRRQLQLAIKETTEEEKND
;
A
#
# COMPACT_ATOMS: atom_id res chain seq x y z
N MET A 1 -21.17 8.34 -22.69
CA MET A 1 -20.65 7.48 -21.60
C MET A 1 -21.73 6.43 -21.34
N ASN A 2 -21.42 5.16 -21.55
CA ASN A 2 -22.43 4.08 -21.62
C ASN A 2 -22.81 3.62 -20.20
N GLN A 3 -24.08 3.30 -19.95
CA GLN A 3 -24.55 2.85 -18.62
C GLN A 3 -23.75 1.64 -18.08
N ASP A 4 -23.33 0.72 -18.96
CA ASP A 4 -22.46 -0.41 -18.61
C ASP A 4 -21.09 0.03 -18.08
N THR A 5 -20.52 1.10 -18.64
CA THR A 5 -19.21 1.62 -18.18
C THR A 5 -19.30 2.24 -16.78
N THR A 6 -20.45 2.83 -16.43
CA THR A 6 -20.68 3.40 -15.10
C THR A 6 -20.84 2.30 -14.04
N LEU A 7 -21.62 1.25 -14.34
CA LEU A 7 -21.83 0.12 -13.41
C LEU A 7 -20.53 -0.64 -13.12
N GLN A 8 -19.68 -0.83 -14.15
CA GLN A 8 -18.36 -1.46 -13.97
C GLN A 8 -17.43 -0.61 -13.10
N GLN A 9 -17.45 0.70 -13.26
CA GLN A 9 -16.66 1.62 -12.43
C GLN A 9 -17.12 1.57 -10.97
N GLU A 10 -18.42 1.60 -10.71
CA GLU A 10 -18.99 1.50 -9.37
C GLU A 10 -18.62 0.18 -8.68
N ALA A 11 -18.69 -0.94 -9.40
CA ALA A 11 -18.27 -2.25 -8.90
C ALA A 11 -16.78 -2.26 -8.51
N SER A 12 -15.92 -1.71 -9.37
CA SER A 12 -14.48 -1.61 -9.12
C SER A 12 -14.15 -0.76 -7.90
N VAL A 13 -14.82 0.39 -7.73
CA VAL A 13 -14.66 1.26 -6.56
C VAL A 13 -15.11 0.53 -5.29
N ARG A 14 -16.25 -0.17 -5.34
CA ARG A 14 -16.75 -0.96 -4.20
C ARG A 14 -15.79 -2.06 -3.79
N GLU A 15 -15.20 -2.77 -4.76
CA GLU A 15 -14.20 -3.80 -4.51
C GLU A 15 -12.93 -3.21 -3.88
N ALA A 16 -12.44 -2.08 -4.40
CA ALA A 16 -11.27 -1.39 -3.85
C ALA A 16 -11.51 -0.97 -2.40
N ARG A 17 -12.68 -0.40 -2.09
CA ARG A 17 -13.08 -0.05 -0.71
C ARG A 17 -13.13 -1.26 0.20
N PHE A 18 -13.66 -2.38 -0.28
CA PHE A 18 -13.72 -3.62 0.48
C PHE A 18 -12.31 -4.12 0.84
N LYS A 19 -11.39 -4.17 -0.13
CA LYS A 19 -9.98 -4.56 0.09
C LYS A 19 -9.27 -3.64 1.08
N ARG A 20 -9.46 -2.32 0.96
CA ARG A 20 -8.92 -1.33 1.89
C ARG A 20 -9.39 -1.53 3.32
N ARG A 21 -10.68 -1.78 3.54
CA ARG A 21 -11.21 -2.08 4.88
C ARG A 21 -10.61 -3.36 5.46
N GLN A 22 -10.40 -4.39 4.65
CA GLN A 22 -9.73 -5.62 5.11
C GLN A 22 -8.28 -5.34 5.52
N LEU A 23 -7.53 -4.58 4.72
CA LEU A 23 -6.17 -4.17 5.07
C LEU A 23 -6.14 -3.37 6.36
N LEU A 24 -7.04 -2.40 6.50
CA LEU A 24 -7.13 -1.58 7.71
C LEU A 24 -7.42 -2.43 8.94
N ARG A 25 -8.37 -3.36 8.88
CA ARG A 25 -8.68 -4.26 10.01
C ARG A 25 -7.48 -5.07 10.48
N VAL A 26 -6.59 -5.46 9.58
CA VAL A 26 -5.39 -6.24 9.92
C VAL A 26 -4.28 -5.33 10.46
N PHE A 27 -3.98 -4.25 9.75
CA PHE A 27 -2.83 -3.40 10.04
C PHE A 27 -3.10 -2.26 11.02
N ASP A 28 -4.35 -1.98 11.37
CA ASP A 28 -4.73 -0.98 12.38
C ASP A 28 -4.83 -1.57 13.79
N THR A 29 -4.11 -2.66 14.02
CA THR A 29 -3.92 -3.28 15.34
C THR A 29 -2.48 -3.05 15.81
N PRO A 30 -2.18 -3.08 17.13
CA PRO A 30 -0.80 -2.95 17.61
C PRO A 30 0.16 -3.94 16.94
N ASP A 31 -0.20 -5.23 16.93
CA ASP A 31 0.60 -6.31 16.32
C ASP A 31 0.74 -6.15 14.81
N GLY A 32 -0.33 -5.71 14.13
CA GLY A 32 -0.32 -5.45 12.69
C GLY A 32 0.62 -4.30 12.33
N ARG A 33 0.60 -3.21 13.11
CA ARG A 33 1.52 -2.07 12.94
C ARG A 33 2.97 -2.48 13.19
N GLU A 34 3.22 -3.24 14.26
CA GLU A 34 4.56 -3.75 14.57
C GLU A 34 5.09 -4.67 13.46
N THR A 35 4.25 -5.59 12.96
CA THR A 35 4.60 -6.47 11.84
C THR A 35 4.95 -5.67 10.59
N LEU A 36 4.16 -4.63 10.27
CA LEU A 36 4.42 -3.79 9.11
C LEU A 36 5.75 -3.03 9.26
N SER A 37 6.02 -2.45 10.44
CA SER A 37 7.29 -1.77 10.72
C SER A 37 8.49 -2.72 10.68
N PHE A 38 8.36 -3.93 11.22
CA PHE A 38 9.39 -4.95 11.16
C PHE A 38 9.72 -5.33 9.72
N LEU A 39 8.69 -5.58 8.89
CA LEU A 39 8.89 -5.93 7.49
C LEU A 39 9.48 -4.76 6.69
N GLU A 40 9.05 -3.52 6.95
CA GLU A 40 9.59 -2.31 6.31
C GLU A 40 11.10 -2.19 6.57
N ALA A 41 11.52 -2.38 7.82
CA ALA A 41 12.94 -2.39 8.20
C ALA A 41 13.69 -3.59 7.60
N ARG A 42 13.08 -4.77 7.60
CA ARG A 42 13.68 -6.00 7.06
C ARG A 42 13.96 -5.93 5.56
N PHE A 43 13.10 -5.25 4.81
CA PHE A 43 13.25 -5.03 3.37
C PHE A 43 13.99 -3.73 3.03
N GLN A 44 14.28 -2.89 4.03
CA GLN A 44 15.03 -1.64 3.89
C GLN A 44 14.43 -0.73 2.81
N THR A 45 13.10 -0.59 2.82
CA THR A 45 12.35 0.12 1.77
C THR A 45 12.57 1.64 1.78
N ASP A 46 13.15 2.16 2.85
CA ASP A 46 13.54 3.55 3.04
C ASP A 46 14.87 3.89 2.35
N LEU A 47 15.73 2.90 2.12
CA LEU A 47 17.02 3.12 1.47
C LEU A 47 16.89 3.37 -0.04
N PRO A 48 17.89 4.03 -0.66
CA PRO A 48 17.99 4.10 -2.11
C PRO A 48 18.03 2.70 -2.75
N VAL A 49 17.42 2.57 -3.91
CA VAL A 49 17.40 1.33 -4.71
C VAL A 49 18.81 0.99 -5.20
N PHE A 50 19.51 1.97 -5.75
CA PHE A 50 20.90 1.84 -6.18
C PHE A 50 21.83 2.19 -5.01
N GLN A 51 22.43 1.16 -4.41
CA GLN A 51 23.38 1.30 -3.31
C GLN A 51 24.79 0.91 -3.76
N GLY A 52 25.80 1.56 -3.19
CA GLY A 52 27.19 1.36 -3.54
C GLY A 52 27.73 2.43 -4.50
N SER A 53 28.96 2.24 -4.95
CA SER A 53 29.62 3.16 -5.88
C SER A 53 29.06 3.01 -7.30
N PRO A 54 29.07 4.07 -8.12
CA PRO A 54 28.75 3.96 -9.54
C PRO A 54 29.56 2.84 -10.21
N GLY A 55 28.88 1.93 -10.91
CA GLY A 55 29.49 0.77 -11.56
C GLY A 55 29.66 -0.48 -10.68
N ASN A 56 29.36 -0.40 -9.38
CA ASN A 56 29.55 -1.51 -8.41
C ASN A 56 28.26 -1.97 -7.72
N TYR A 57 27.09 -1.44 -8.09
CA TYR A 57 25.83 -1.90 -7.51
C TYR A 57 25.37 -3.21 -8.16
N ASP A 58 24.71 -4.07 -7.37
CA ASP A 58 24.06 -5.28 -7.89
C ASP A 58 22.69 -4.91 -8.48
N PRO A 59 22.48 -5.03 -9.82
CA PRO A 59 21.20 -4.68 -10.44
C PRO A 59 20.04 -5.59 -9.98
N LEU A 60 20.31 -6.85 -9.61
CA LEU A 60 19.27 -7.75 -9.09
C LEU A 60 18.88 -7.41 -7.65
N ASP A 61 19.82 -6.94 -6.83
CA ASP A 61 19.51 -6.42 -5.51
C ASP A 61 18.69 -5.12 -5.60
N ALA A 62 19.09 -4.21 -6.48
CA ALA A 62 18.34 -2.99 -6.76
C ALA A 62 16.90 -3.29 -7.20
N MET A 63 16.70 -4.17 -8.18
CA MET A 63 15.36 -4.54 -8.65
C MET A 63 14.50 -5.18 -7.54
N ARG A 64 15.09 -6.02 -6.67
CA ARG A 64 14.36 -6.61 -5.53
C ARG A 64 13.93 -5.55 -4.52
N ARG A 65 14.80 -4.60 -4.18
CA ARG A 65 14.48 -3.49 -3.27
C ARG A 65 13.38 -2.60 -3.82
N ASP A 66 13.45 -2.29 -5.12
CA ASP A 66 12.42 -1.50 -5.80
C ASP A 66 11.05 -2.19 -5.73
N ALA A 67 11.01 -3.50 -6.01
CA ALA A 67 9.79 -4.29 -5.88
C ALA A 67 9.24 -4.30 -4.44
N TYR A 68 10.09 -4.50 -3.43
CA TYR A 68 9.65 -4.43 -2.04
C TYR A 68 9.12 -3.06 -1.67
N ARG A 69 9.82 -1.98 -2.07
CA ARG A 69 9.40 -0.61 -1.82
C ARG A 69 8.04 -0.31 -2.44
N GLU A 70 7.78 -0.75 -3.67
CA GLU A 70 6.50 -0.53 -4.35
C GLU A 70 5.34 -1.19 -3.61
N ILE A 71 5.54 -2.42 -3.09
CA ILE A 71 4.53 -3.10 -2.27
C ILE A 71 4.22 -2.30 -1.00
N PHE A 72 5.24 -1.77 -0.32
CA PHE A 72 5.02 -0.96 0.88
C PHE A 72 4.34 0.37 0.58
N LEU A 73 4.71 1.04 -0.51
CA LEU A 73 4.04 2.26 -0.96
C LEU A 73 2.56 1.99 -1.26
N TYR A 74 2.26 0.88 -1.95
CA TYR A 74 0.89 0.46 -2.20
C TYR A 74 0.10 0.22 -0.91
N ILE A 75 0.64 -0.60 0.02
CA ILE A 75 -0.03 -0.91 1.29
C ILE A 75 -0.28 0.37 2.10
N ARG A 76 0.73 1.23 2.27
CA ARG A 76 0.59 2.50 3.00
C ARG A 76 -0.46 3.39 2.35
N ARG A 77 -0.50 3.47 1.02
CA ARG A 77 -1.52 4.24 0.30
C ARG A 77 -2.92 3.66 0.51
N GLN A 78 -3.10 2.34 0.46
CA GLN A 78 -4.40 1.72 0.71
C GLN A 78 -4.88 1.97 2.15
N LEU A 79 -3.99 1.90 3.14
CA LEU A 79 -4.32 2.20 4.54
C LEU A 79 -4.72 3.66 4.74
N GLN A 80 -3.97 4.61 4.16
CA GLN A 80 -4.31 6.03 4.20
C GLN A 80 -5.69 6.31 3.58
N LEU A 81 -5.99 5.68 2.44
CA LEU A 81 -7.31 5.80 1.81
C LEU A 81 -8.40 5.20 2.69
N ALA A 82 -8.16 4.04 3.32
CA ALA A 82 -9.12 3.42 4.23
C ALA A 82 -9.44 4.30 5.45
N ILE A 83 -8.42 4.92 6.05
CA ILE A 83 -8.58 5.85 7.18
C ILE A 83 -9.39 7.08 6.74
N LYS A 84 -9.08 7.63 5.56
CA LYS A 84 -9.83 8.76 5.02
C LYS A 84 -11.29 8.40 4.79
N GLU A 85 -11.56 7.24 4.18
CA GLU A 85 -12.93 6.78 3.90
C GLU A 85 -13.73 6.54 5.18
N THR A 86 -13.14 5.91 6.20
CA THR A 86 -13.79 5.72 7.52
C THR A 86 -14.08 7.04 8.22
N THR A 87 -13.14 7.99 8.18
CA THR A 87 -13.33 9.34 8.75
C THR A 87 -14.42 10.14 8.01
N GLU A 88 -14.58 9.94 6.70
CA GLU A 88 -15.64 10.56 5.91
C GLU A 88 -17.00 9.91 6.16
N GLU A 89 -17.06 8.59 6.36
CA GLU A 89 -18.27 7.87 6.76
C GLU A 89 -18.78 8.36 8.13
N GLU A 90 -17.91 8.46 9.14
CA GLU A 90 -18.26 8.95 10.49
C GLU A 90 -18.77 10.40 10.54
N LYS A 91 -18.40 11.24 9.57
CA LYS A 91 -18.86 12.64 9.51
C LYS A 91 -20.23 12.82 8.86
N ASN A 92 -20.67 11.81 8.10
CA ASN A 92 -21.93 11.85 7.36
C ASN A 92 -23.06 11.12 8.10
N ASP A 93 -22.76 10.43 9.20
CA ASP A 93 -23.70 9.86 10.18
C ASP A 93 -24.03 10.87 11.29
#